data_AF-A0A803YBV7-F1
#
_entry.id   AF-A0A803YBV7-F1
#
_cell.length_a   1.000
_cell.length_b   1.000
_cell.length_c   1.000
_cell.angle_alpha   90.00
_cell.angle_beta   90.00
_cell.angle_gamma   90.00
#
_symmetry.space_group_name_H-M   'P 1'
#
loop_
_entity.id
_entity.type
_entity.pdbx_description
1 polymer ?
#
loop_
_entity_poly.entity_id
_entity_poly.type
_entity_poly.pdbx_seq_one_letter_code
_entity_poly.pdbx_strand_id
1 'polypeptide(L)'
;LIMETEKCSMSMKMASSEDVNEVLAHIGTCLRKIFPGLSPVRILKKVTMEPSERLVNLQALWDSQTVAELGPCGGFSQMYACVCDWLGFPYREEVQWDVDTIYLTQDTRELNLQDFSHLDHRIFLIVYTLKEITFLASL
;
A
#
# COMPACT_ATOMS: atom_id res chain seq x y z
N LEU A 1 4.12 -6.85 20.94
CA LEU A 1 3.44 -6.71 19.63
C LEU A 1 3.14 -8.10 19.10
N ILE A 2 1.87 -8.37 18.76
CA ILE A 2 1.48 -9.61 18.10
C ILE A 2 0.98 -9.22 16.71
N MET A 3 1.53 -9.83 15.66
CA MET A 3 1.11 -9.62 14.27
C MET A 3 0.67 -10.95 13.69
N GLU A 4 -0.52 -10.95 13.11
CA GLU A 4 -1.13 -12.13 12.51
C GLU A 4 -1.27 -11.91 11.00
N THR A 5 -0.82 -12.88 10.23
CA THR A 5 -0.98 -12.95 8.77
C THR A 5 -1.55 -14.31 8.40
N GLU A 6 -1.99 -14.49 7.16
CA GLU A 6 -2.48 -15.79 6.69
C GLU A 6 -1.39 -16.87 6.71
N LYS A 7 -0.11 -16.48 6.65
CA LYS A 7 1.03 -17.41 6.58
C LYS A 7 1.60 -17.73 7.96
N CYS A 8 1.54 -16.78 8.90
CA CYS A 8 2.13 -16.93 10.23
C CYS A 8 1.58 -15.94 11.26
N SER A 9 1.77 -16.27 12.53
CA SER A 9 1.62 -15.36 13.66
C SER A 9 2.99 -15.15 14.31
N MET A 10 3.35 -13.89 14.56
CA MET A 10 4.61 -13.51 15.18
C MET A 10 4.37 -12.67 16.43
N SER A 11 5.08 -13.00 17.50
CA SER A 11 5.03 -12.28 18.76
C SER A 11 6.41 -11.72 19.09
N MET A 12 6.46 -10.41 19.30
CA MET A 12 7.68 -9.66 19.61
C MET A 12 7.52 -8.95 20.94
N LYS A 13 8.50 -9.15 21.83
CA LYS A 13 8.64 -8.37 23.06
C LYS A 13 9.46 -7.12 22.77
N MET A 14 8.95 -5.95 23.13
CA MET A 14 9.62 -4.67 22.97
C MET A 14 10.01 -4.11 24.34
N ALA A 15 10.88 -3.11 24.39
CA ALA A 15 11.37 -2.58 25.66
C ALA A 15 10.29 -1.74 26.35
N SER A 16 9.46 -1.04 25.58
CA SER A 16 8.39 -0.19 26.08
C SER A 16 7.10 -0.29 25.26
N SER A 17 6.02 0.32 25.76
CA SER A 17 4.76 0.43 25.02
C SER A 17 4.84 1.49 23.92
N GLU A 18 5.71 2.47 24.12
CA GLU A 18 6.05 3.56 23.22
C GLU A 18 6.74 3.01 21.97
N ASP A 19 7.66 2.05 22.12
CA ASP A 19 8.31 1.39 20.96
C ASP A 19 7.27 0.69 20.06
N VAL A 20 6.23 0.10 20.66
CA VAL A 20 5.13 -0.52 19.90
C VAL A 20 4.35 0.53 19.13
N ASN A 21 4.13 1.71 19.73
CA ASN A 21 3.46 2.83 19.06
C ASN A 21 4.29 3.32 17.88
N GLU A 22 5.61 3.47 18.04
CA GLU A 22 6.51 3.91 16.97
C GLU A 22 6.52 2.93 15.79
N VAL A 23 6.59 1.62 16.07
CA VAL A 23 6.52 0.60 15.02
C VAL A 23 5.20 0.64 14.27
N LEU A 24 4.07 0.71 14.98
CA LEU A 24 2.75 0.81 14.32
C LEU A 24 2.58 2.14 13.57
N ALA A 25 3.05 3.26 14.15
CA ALA A 25 3.04 4.56 13.49
C ALA A 25 3.82 4.50 12.17
N HIS A 26 4.99 3.87 12.17
CA HIS A 26 5.81 3.68 10.98
C HIS A 26 5.12 2.79 9.95
N ILE A 27 4.58 1.65 10.35
CA ILE A 27 3.81 0.75 9.46
C ILE A 27 2.66 1.52 8.81
N GLY A 28 1.84 2.22 9.58
CA GLY A 28 0.72 2.97 9.02
C GLY A 28 1.13 4.14 8.14
N THR A 29 2.26 4.78 8.44
CA THR A 29 2.87 5.82 7.57
C THR A 29 3.27 5.22 6.22
N CYS A 30 3.92 4.06 6.21
CA CYS A 30 4.28 3.36 4.98
C CYS A 30 3.03 2.93 4.19
N LEU A 31 2.00 2.43 4.88
CA LEU A 31 0.73 2.05 4.24
C LEU A 31 0.03 3.25 3.59
N ARG A 32 -0.01 4.42 4.23
CA ARG A 32 -0.59 5.64 3.61
C ARG A 32 0.20 6.11 2.39
N LYS A 33 1.53 5.95 2.42
CA LYS A 33 2.39 6.32 1.28
C LYS A 33 2.16 5.40 0.08
N ILE A 34 2.07 4.09 0.32
CA ILE A 34 1.92 3.09 -0.74
C ILE A 34 0.47 3.08 -1.25
N PHE A 35 -0.52 3.09 -0.35
CA PHE A 35 -1.94 3.02 -0.69
C PHE A 35 -2.63 4.34 -0.32
N PRO A 36 -2.43 5.39 -1.13
CA PRO A 36 -3.06 6.68 -0.87
C PRO A 36 -4.58 6.54 -0.83
N GLY A 37 -5.27 7.39 -0.07
CA GLY A 37 -6.73 7.33 0.08
C GLY A 37 -7.25 6.20 0.99
N LEU A 38 -6.46 5.16 1.28
CA LEU A 38 -6.86 4.10 2.20
C LEU A 38 -6.36 4.35 3.63
N SER A 39 -7.23 4.11 4.62
CA SER A 39 -6.85 4.14 6.04
C SER A 39 -5.97 2.92 6.37
N PRO A 40 -4.83 3.11 7.09
CA PRO A 40 -3.99 2.00 7.55
C PRO A 40 -4.76 0.92 8.32
N VAL A 41 -5.75 1.33 9.13
CA VAL A 41 -6.57 0.39 9.91
C VAL A 41 -7.44 -0.48 9.02
N ARG A 42 -7.93 0.06 7.88
CA ARG A 42 -8.69 -0.73 6.89
C ARG A 42 -7.80 -1.77 6.21
N ILE A 43 -6.56 -1.42 5.90
CA ILE A 43 -5.59 -2.34 5.26
C ILE A 43 -5.17 -3.45 6.24
N LEU A 44 -4.89 -3.08 7.49
CA LEU A 44 -4.50 -4.02 8.54
C LEU A 44 -5.64 -4.93 9.02
N LYS A 45 -6.88 -4.69 8.58
CA LYS A 45 -8.14 -5.39 8.93
C LYS A 45 -8.55 -5.31 10.41
N LYS A 46 -7.62 -5.56 11.34
CA LYS A 46 -7.87 -5.57 12.79
C LYS A 46 -6.63 -5.03 13.53
N VAL A 47 -6.83 -3.95 14.28
CA VAL A 47 -5.81 -3.38 15.17
C VAL A 47 -6.43 -3.17 16.54
N THR A 48 -5.85 -3.77 17.56
CA THR A 48 -6.30 -3.65 18.96
C THR A 48 -5.13 -3.25 19.83
N MET A 49 -5.30 -2.18 20.62
CA MET A 49 -4.26 -1.64 21.49
C MET A 49 -4.88 -1.24 22.82
N GLU A 50 -4.14 -1.50 23.90
CA GLU A 50 -4.53 -1.09 25.26
C GLU A 50 -3.49 -0.11 25.84
N PRO A 51 -3.92 1.01 26.43
CA PRO A 51 -5.28 1.56 26.38
C PRO A 51 -5.71 1.97 24.97
N SER A 52 -7.03 1.96 24.71
CA SER A 52 -7.63 2.26 23.40
C SER A 52 -7.29 3.65 22.84
N GLU A 53 -7.01 4.62 23.71
CA GLU A 53 -6.55 5.98 23.36
C GLU A 53 -5.30 5.97 22.48
N ARG A 54 -4.43 4.96 22.62
CA ARG A 54 -3.23 4.81 21.79
C ARG A 54 -3.57 4.68 20.31
N LEU A 55 -4.63 3.92 19.99
CA LEU A 55 -5.08 3.76 18.60
C LEU A 55 -5.69 5.07 18.06
N VAL A 56 -6.41 5.81 18.90
CA VAL A 56 -6.95 7.13 18.53
C VAL A 56 -5.82 8.11 18.20
N ASN A 57 -4.77 8.14 19.02
CA ASN A 57 -3.59 8.98 18.77
C ASN A 57 -2.86 8.60 17.49
N LEU A 58 -2.73 7.29 17.19
CA LEU A 58 -2.14 6.82 15.93
C LEU A 58 -2.99 7.19 14.72
N GLN A 59 -4.32 7.10 14.82
CA GLN A 59 -5.22 7.51 13.74
C GLN A 59 -5.08 9.01 13.45
N ALA A 60 -5.08 9.85 14.49
CA ALA A 60 -4.85 11.28 14.34
C ALA A 60 -3.47 11.59 13.73
N LEU A 61 -2.43 10.85 14.13
CA LEU A 61 -1.10 10.97 13.54
C LEU A 61 -1.13 10.65 12.04
N TRP A 62 -1.72 9.53 11.65
CA TRP A 62 -1.83 9.13 10.25
C TRP A 62 -2.64 10.14 9.44
N ASP A 63 -3.74 10.65 9.98
CA ASP A 63 -4.60 11.62 9.30
C ASP A 63 -3.92 12.99 9.13
N SER A 64 -3.08 13.40 10.10
CA SER A 64 -2.33 14.65 10.04
C SER A 64 -1.19 14.66 9.02
N GLN A 65 -0.77 13.49 8.53
CA GLN A 65 0.30 13.40 7.54
C GLN A 65 -0.20 13.86 6.17
N THR A 66 0.50 14.85 5.61
CA THR A 66 0.37 15.20 4.19
C THR A 66 0.88 14.05 3.34
N VAL A 67 0.00 13.46 2.53
CA VAL A 67 0.41 12.52 1.49
C VAL A 67 1.20 13.32 0.46
N ALA A 68 2.42 12.88 0.14
CA ALA A 68 3.24 13.52 -0.89
C ALA A 68 2.50 13.52 -2.24
N GLU A 69 2.91 14.38 -3.18
CA GLU A 69 2.36 14.36 -4.53
C GLU A 69 2.41 12.93 -5.08
N LEU A 70 1.23 12.43 -5.43
CA LEU A 70 1.10 11.08 -5.96
C LEU A 70 1.74 11.05 -7.34
N GLY A 71 2.58 10.04 -7.57
CA GLY A 71 3.09 9.74 -8.91
C GLY A 71 1.95 9.45 -9.90
N PRO A 72 2.27 9.20 -11.17
CA PRO A 72 1.27 8.89 -12.20
C PRO A 72 0.35 7.75 -11.77
N CYS A 73 -0.91 7.82 -12.24
CA CYS A 73 -1.95 6.85 -11.90
C CYS A 73 -2.08 6.63 -10.37
N GLY A 74 -2.02 7.71 -9.57
CA GLY A 74 -2.24 7.63 -8.12
C GLY A 74 -1.17 6.85 -7.35
N GLY A 75 0.08 6.86 -7.83
CA GLY A 75 1.17 6.10 -7.20
C GLY A 75 1.18 4.62 -7.53
N PHE A 76 0.59 4.21 -8.66
CA PHE A 76 0.48 2.81 -9.09
C PHE A 76 1.81 2.06 -9.03
N SER A 77 2.90 2.65 -9.54
CA SER A 77 4.22 2.01 -9.57
C SER A 77 4.72 1.61 -8.18
N GLN A 78 4.43 2.44 -7.16
CA GLN A 78 4.79 2.13 -5.77
C GLN A 78 3.93 0.99 -5.19
N MET A 79 2.63 0.99 -5.48
CA MET A 79 1.74 -0.12 -5.12
C MET A 79 2.18 -1.42 -5.80
N TYR A 80 2.54 -1.35 -7.08
CA TYR A 80 2.98 -2.48 -7.87
C TYR A 80 4.25 -3.12 -7.33
N ALA A 81 5.26 -2.30 -6.99
CA ALA A 81 6.46 -2.79 -6.33
C ALA A 81 6.14 -3.50 -5.00
N CYS A 82 5.29 -2.88 -4.16
CA CYS A 82 4.91 -3.46 -2.86
C CYS A 82 4.15 -4.78 -2.99
N VAL A 83 3.19 -4.87 -3.91
CA VAL A 83 2.40 -6.09 -4.11
C VAL A 83 3.23 -7.21 -4.74
N CYS A 84 4.13 -6.89 -5.67
CA CYS A 84 5.07 -7.87 -6.21
C CYS A 84 5.95 -8.48 -5.10
N ASP A 85 6.52 -7.64 -4.23
CA ASP A 85 7.33 -8.08 -3.09
C ASP A 85 6.53 -8.96 -2.12
N TRP A 86 5.34 -8.51 -1.73
CA TRP A 86 4.48 -9.25 -0.80
C TRP A 86 4.04 -10.62 -1.31
N LEU A 87 3.71 -10.70 -2.60
CA LEU A 87 3.29 -11.96 -3.24
C LEU A 87 4.47 -12.82 -3.69
N GLY A 88 5.69 -12.29 -3.70
CA GLY A 88 6.88 -12.98 -4.21
C GLY A 88 6.90 -13.14 -5.73
N PHE A 89 6.26 -12.23 -6.46
CA PHE A 89 6.27 -12.22 -7.93
C PHE A 89 7.43 -11.35 -8.47
N PRO A 90 8.00 -11.72 -9.64
CA PRO A 90 9.07 -10.93 -10.23
C PRO A 90 8.54 -9.56 -10.66
N TYR A 91 9.15 -8.51 -10.12
CA TYR A 91 8.90 -7.14 -10.53
C TYR A 91 9.27 -6.96 -12.01
N ARG A 92 8.34 -6.41 -12.79
CA ARG A 92 8.55 -6.12 -14.22
C ARG A 92 8.77 -4.63 -14.41
N GLU A 93 10.00 -4.26 -14.74
CA GLU A 93 10.38 -2.86 -15.01
C GLU A 93 9.56 -2.25 -16.14
N GLU A 94 9.18 -3.04 -17.16
CA GLU A 94 8.33 -2.58 -18.28
C GLU A 94 6.99 -2.01 -17.81
N VAL A 95 6.39 -2.60 -16.76
CA VAL A 95 5.10 -2.13 -16.21
C VAL A 95 5.25 -0.76 -15.55
N GLN A 96 6.29 -0.58 -14.73
CA GLN A 96 6.56 0.71 -14.10
C GLN A 96 6.98 1.74 -15.15
N TRP A 97 7.78 1.35 -16.15
CA TRP A 97 8.21 2.25 -17.20
C TRP A 97 7.03 2.76 -18.02
N ASP A 98 6.09 1.88 -18.40
CA ASP A 98 4.86 2.27 -19.09
C ASP A 98 4.07 3.29 -18.27
N VAL A 99 3.89 3.05 -16.97
CA VAL A 99 3.12 3.95 -16.11
C VAL A 99 3.83 5.28 -15.86
N ASP A 100 5.10 5.24 -15.51
CA ASP A 100 5.86 6.43 -15.12
C ASP A 100 6.32 7.27 -16.32
N THR A 101 6.31 6.69 -17.53
CA THR A 101 6.73 7.38 -18.75
C THR A 101 5.54 7.62 -19.68
N ILE A 102 4.87 6.57 -20.16
CA ILE A 102 3.82 6.68 -21.18
C ILE A 102 2.56 7.29 -20.58
N TYR A 103 2.02 6.70 -19.51
CA TYR A 103 0.77 7.17 -18.89
C TYR A 103 0.94 8.57 -18.30
N LEU A 104 2.08 8.86 -17.67
CA LEU A 104 2.42 10.20 -17.20
C LEU A 104 2.44 11.22 -18.34
N THR A 105 3.11 10.91 -19.45
CA THR A 105 3.22 11.83 -20.59
C THR A 105 1.87 12.07 -21.27
N GLN A 106 0.98 11.07 -21.25
CA GLN A 106 -0.36 11.16 -21.82
C GLN A 106 -1.39 11.83 -20.89
N ASP A 107 -1.03 12.13 -19.63
CA ASP A 107 -1.94 12.60 -18.57
C ASP A 107 -3.18 11.68 -18.41
N THR A 108 -3.00 10.39 -18.68
CA THR A 108 -4.06 9.39 -18.57
C THR A 108 -4.09 8.85 -17.14
N ARG A 109 -5.25 8.96 -16.49
CA ARG A 109 -5.45 8.49 -15.10
C ARG A 109 -6.02 7.08 -14.99
N GLU A 110 -6.38 6.47 -16.12
CA GLU A 110 -6.98 5.14 -16.17
C GLU A 110 -6.06 4.16 -16.91
N LEU A 111 -5.66 3.08 -16.24
CA LEU A 111 -4.88 2.01 -16.87
C LEU A 111 -5.72 1.25 -17.89
N ASN A 112 -5.25 1.17 -19.13
CA ASN A 112 -5.80 0.28 -20.14
C ASN A 112 -5.17 -1.12 -19.98
N LEU A 113 -5.99 -2.10 -19.61
CA LEU A 113 -5.51 -3.47 -19.38
C LEU A 113 -4.99 -4.13 -20.66
N GLN A 114 -5.43 -3.70 -21.84
CA GLN A 114 -4.95 -4.26 -23.10
C GLN A 114 -3.45 -3.99 -23.31
N ASP A 115 -2.93 -2.89 -22.78
CA ASP A 115 -1.50 -2.55 -22.91
C ASP A 115 -0.61 -3.60 -22.23
N PHE A 116 -1.14 -4.27 -21.20
CA PHE A 116 -0.43 -5.28 -20.40
C PHE A 116 -0.81 -6.72 -20.76
N SER A 117 -1.60 -6.94 -21.82
CA SER A 117 -2.09 -8.30 -22.19
C SER A 117 -0.97 -9.26 -22.60
N HIS A 118 0.22 -8.73 -22.90
CA HIS A 118 1.40 -9.49 -23.28
C HIS A 118 2.17 -10.06 -22.07
N LEU A 119 1.87 -9.59 -20.85
CA LEU A 119 2.51 -10.05 -19.63
C LEU A 119 2.08 -11.48 -19.27
N ASP A 120 2.88 -12.14 -18.45
CA ASP A 120 2.47 -13.40 -17.81
C ASP A 120 1.16 -13.21 -17.03
N HIS A 121 0.26 -14.20 -17.11
CA HIS A 121 -1.08 -14.13 -16.51
C HIS A 121 -1.06 -13.70 -15.02
N ARG A 122 -0.04 -14.11 -14.26
CA ARG A 122 0.06 -13.76 -12.84
C ARG A 122 0.43 -12.30 -12.63
N ILE A 123 1.29 -11.74 -13.49
CA ILE A 123 1.62 -10.31 -13.45
C ILE A 123 0.43 -9.47 -13.93
N PHE A 124 -0.24 -9.93 -14.99
CA PHE A 124 -1.48 -9.30 -15.47
C PHE A 124 -2.54 -9.20 -14.35
N LEU A 125 -2.72 -10.26 -13.55
CA LEU A 125 -3.66 -10.24 -12.43
C LEU A 125 -3.30 -9.21 -11.35
N ILE A 126 -2.00 -8.99 -11.10
CA ILE A 126 -1.54 -7.93 -10.17
C ILE A 126 -1.92 -6.56 -10.72
N VAL A 127 -1.61 -6.28 -11.99
CA VAL A 127 -1.95 -5.01 -12.65
C VAL A 127 -3.46 -4.76 -12.59
N TYR A 128 -4.27 -5.78 -12.91
CA TYR A 128 -5.72 -5.72 -12.80
C TYR A 128 -6.19 -5.37 -11.39
N THR A 129 -5.69 -6.07 -10.38
CA THR A 129 -6.09 -5.86 -8.98
C THR A 129 -5.73 -4.47 -8.49
N LEU A 130 -4.55 -3.96 -8.88
CA LEU A 130 -4.09 -2.64 -8.50
C LEU A 130 -4.87 -1.52 -9.18
N LYS A 131 -5.32 -1.72 -10.43
CA LYS A 131 -6.23 -0.79 -11.09
C LYS A 131 -7.49 -0.57 -10.26
N GLU A 132 -8.10 -1.65 -9.77
CA GLU A 132 -9.29 -1.59 -8.90
C GLU A 132 -9.00 -0.88 -7.56
N ILE A 133 -7.87 -1.18 -6.93
CA ILE A 133 -7.49 -0.54 -5.65
C ILE A 133 -7.25 0.97 -5.83
N THR A 134 -6.57 1.36 -6.91
CA THR A 134 -6.29 2.77 -7.23
C THR A 134 -7.59 3.53 -7.54
N PHE A 135 -8.53 2.89 -8.25
CA PHE A 135 -9.86 3.45 -8.50
C PHE A 135 -10.66 3.63 -7.20
N LEU A 136 -10.69 2.62 -6.33
CA LEU A 136 -11.35 2.71 -5.01
C LEU A 136 -10.71 3.77 -4.11
N ALA A 137 -9.41 4.04 -4.25
CA ALA A 137 -8.71 5.08 -3.51
C ALA A 137 -9.02 6.52 -3.98
N SER A 138 -9.61 6.67 -5.17
CA SER A 138 -9.93 7.96 -5.80
C SER A 138 -11.42 8.34 -5.72
N LEU A 139 -12.27 7.47 -5.14
CA LEU A 139 -13.67 7.71 -4.77
C LEU A 139 -13.81 8.15 -3.31
#